data_AF-A0A8J4LAQ9-F1
#
_entry.id   AF-A0A8J4LAQ9-F1
#
_cell.length_a   1.000
_cell.length_b   1.000
_cell.length_c   1.000
_cell.angle_alpha   90.00
_cell.angle_beta   90.00
_cell.angle_gamma   90.00
#
_symmetry.space_group_name_H-M   'P 1'
#
loop_
_entity.id
_entity.type
_entity.pdbx_description
1 polymer ?
#
loop_
_entity_poly.entity_id
_entity_poly.type
_entity_poly.pdbx_seq_one_letter_code
_entity_poly.pdbx_strand_id
1 'polypeptide(L)'
;MKITFFFAVLFLLDLFACCHAYPQYPLPDIEDAKFIEDCVRAHNMFRSKVNPPASNMFRMSWDAALAKTAKAWAKKCKFKHNSYLKIRGKVHPTFTPVGENIWTGTATIFSVDRALSGWFNEVNSYDFNTNRCTDMCGHYTQVVWAETYKVGCAVLFCNTVENFPGLFRAAHFVCNYGPAGNYPRKPYEAGRPCSGCSSETCVDNLCGKIKPPRPRPPRPPTPPYIPPAEHPHPSCDQYCLSVSILRPLFLVLSAGAVLLVQQRFPHAFFYE
;
A
#
# COMPACT_ATOMS: atom_id res chain seq x y z
N MET A 1 -5.96 2.92 56.72
CA MET A 1 -4.76 2.89 55.82
C MET A 1 -4.68 1.69 54.87
N LYS A 2 -5.35 0.55 55.11
CA LYS A 2 -5.30 -0.61 54.19
C LYS A 2 -6.20 -0.49 52.95
N ILE A 3 -7.29 0.26 53.03
CA ILE A 3 -8.24 0.42 51.92
C ILE A 3 -7.69 1.38 50.86
N THR A 4 -7.00 2.45 51.26
CA THR A 4 -6.44 3.45 50.34
C THR A 4 -5.30 2.92 49.46
N PHE A 5 -4.55 1.90 49.92
CA PHE A 5 -3.44 1.33 49.15
C PHE A 5 -3.91 0.35 48.05
N PHE A 6 -5.03 -0.35 48.28
CA PHE A 6 -5.58 -1.32 47.33
C PHE A 6 -6.22 -0.63 46.11
N PHE A 7 -6.89 0.50 46.33
CA PHE A 7 -7.45 1.31 45.24
C PHE A 7 -6.39 1.98 44.37
N ALA A 8 -5.24 2.36 44.93
CA ALA A 8 -4.14 2.97 44.16
C ALA A 8 -3.51 2.00 43.13
N VAL A 9 -3.42 0.71 43.47
CA VAL A 9 -2.86 -0.33 42.58
C VAL A 9 -3.84 -0.72 41.48
N LEU A 10 -5.14 -0.77 41.77
CA LEU A 10 -6.19 -0.98 40.76
C LEU A 10 -6.27 0.19 39.77
N PHE A 11 -6.17 1.43 40.25
CA PHE A 11 -6.15 2.61 39.38
C PHE A 11 -4.92 2.65 38.44
N LEU A 12 -3.76 2.16 38.90
CA LEU A 12 -2.55 2.04 38.07
C LEU A 12 -2.64 0.93 37.02
N LEU A 13 -3.39 -0.15 37.28
CA LEU A 13 -3.61 -1.22 36.31
C LEU A 13 -4.62 -0.84 35.22
N ASP A 14 -5.62 -0.01 35.54
CA ASP A 14 -6.57 0.53 34.56
C ASP A 14 -5.97 1.63 33.67
N LEU A 15 -4.96 2.36 34.15
CA LEU A 15 -4.25 3.39 33.36
C LEU A 15 -3.38 2.80 32.22
N PHE A 16 -3.02 1.52 32.27
CA PHE A 16 -2.23 0.84 31.22
C PHE A 16 -3.07 0.15 30.13
N ALA A 17 -4.41 0.14 30.25
CA ALA A 17 -5.31 -0.41 29.24
C ALA A 17 -5.57 0.55 28.04
N CYS A 18 -4.97 1.75 28.04
CA CYS A 18 -5.10 2.72 26.94
C CYS A 18 -3.90 2.65 25.96
N CYS A 19 -3.38 1.46 25.69
CA CYS A 19 -2.41 1.27 24.61
C CYS A 19 -3.12 1.20 23.26
N HIS A 20 -3.47 2.39 22.74
CA HIS A 20 -3.54 2.74 21.32
C HIS A 20 -3.75 1.55 20.36
N ALA A 21 -4.98 1.03 20.29
CA ALA A 21 -5.45 0.41 19.07
C ALA A 21 -5.46 1.52 18.00
N TYR A 22 -4.33 1.74 17.33
CA TYR A 22 -4.27 2.70 16.26
C TYR A 22 -5.31 2.28 15.22
N PRO A 23 -6.25 3.17 14.85
CA PRO A 23 -7.19 2.84 13.80
C PRO A 23 -6.38 2.47 12.56
N GLN A 24 -6.49 1.20 12.18
CA GLN A 24 -5.99 0.71 10.90
C GLN A 24 -6.79 1.47 9.86
N TYR A 25 -6.15 2.40 9.15
CA TYR A 25 -6.77 3.04 8.00
C TYR A 25 -7.01 1.94 6.97
N PRO A 26 -8.26 1.62 6.61
CA PRO A 26 -8.55 0.51 5.72
C PRO A 26 -8.08 0.89 4.32
N LEU A 27 -6.87 0.45 3.96
CA LEU A 27 -6.32 0.54 2.62
C LEU A 27 -6.75 -0.69 1.82
N PRO A 28 -7.12 -0.54 0.54
CA PRO A 28 -7.63 -1.66 -0.25
C PRO A 28 -6.54 -2.69 -0.57
N ASP A 29 -6.94 -3.96 -0.62
CA ASP A 29 -6.08 -5.04 -1.11
C ASP A 29 -5.99 -5.02 -2.65
N ILE A 30 -4.96 -5.66 -3.20
CA ILE A 30 -4.76 -5.78 -4.65
C ILE A 30 -5.86 -6.58 -5.36
N GLU A 31 -6.66 -7.35 -4.60
CA GLU A 31 -7.81 -8.11 -5.11
C GLU A 31 -9.15 -7.36 -4.92
N ASP A 32 -9.15 -6.18 -4.28
CA ASP A 32 -10.35 -5.37 -4.14
C ASP A 32 -10.83 -4.87 -5.50
N ALA A 33 -12.07 -5.20 -5.85
CA ALA A 33 -12.62 -4.92 -7.18
C ALA A 33 -12.71 -3.41 -7.46
N LYS A 34 -13.03 -2.60 -6.44
CA LYS A 34 -13.15 -1.16 -6.59
C LYS A 34 -11.78 -0.51 -6.77
N PHE A 35 -10.77 -0.96 -6.04
CA PHE A 35 -9.39 -0.51 -6.20
C PHE A 35 -8.84 -0.81 -7.59
N ILE A 36 -9.07 -2.04 -8.09
CA ILE A 36 -8.68 -2.44 -9.45
C ILE A 36 -9.35 -1.53 -10.48
N GLU A 37 -10.67 -1.31 -10.34
CA GLU A 37 -11.44 -0.45 -11.22
C GLU A 37 -10.93 0.99 -11.19
N ASP A 38 -10.75 1.57 -10.00
CA ASP A 38 -10.28 2.94 -9.83
C ASP A 38 -8.87 3.14 -10.42
N CYS A 39 -7.96 2.17 -10.26
CA CYS A 39 -6.63 2.22 -10.87
C CYS A 39 -6.74 2.24 -12.40
N VAL A 40 -7.46 1.30 -13.00
CA VAL A 40 -7.57 1.20 -14.47
C VAL A 40 -8.34 2.38 -15.05
N ARG A 41 -9.44 2.80 -14.40
CA ARG A 41 -10.27 3.94 -14.80
C ARG A 41 -9.44 5.22 -14.80
N ALA A 42 -8.74 5.53 -13.71
CA ALA A 42 -7.99 6.78 -13.59
C ALA A 42 -6.84 6.85 -14.61
N HIS A 43 -6.09 5.76 -14.81
CA HIS A 43 -5.07 5.71 -15.87
C HIS A 43 -5.66 5.98 -17.26
N ASN A 44 -6.73 5.27 -17.63
CA ASN A 44 -7.35 5.45 -18.94
C ASN A 44 -7.97 6.83 -19.13
N MET A 45 -8.54 7.42 -18.08
CA MET A 45 -9.02 8.80 -18.10
C MET A 45 -7.89 9.78 -18.45
N PHE A 46 -6.74 9.68 -17.79
CA PHE A 46 -5.59 10.54 -18.09
C PHE A 46 -5.03 10.31 -19.49
N ARG A 47 -4.90 9.05 -19.91
CA ARG A 47 -4.44 8.67 -21.26
C ARG A 47 -5.35 9.20 -22.37
N SER A 48 -6.67 9.27 -22.12
CA SER A 48 -7.65 9.76 -23.10
C SER A 48 -7.66 11.28 -23.30
N LYS A 49 -7.03 12.03 -22.39
CA LYS A 49 -7.08 13.50 -22.31
C LYS A 49 -5.71 14.17 -22.50
N VAL A 50 -4.73 13.43 -23.01
CA VAL A 50 -3.39 13.97 -23.27
C VAL A 50 -3.43 15.10 -24.30
N ASN A 51 -2.53 16.06 -24.14
CA ASN A 51 -2.33 17.16 -25.06
C ASN A 51 -0.84 17.27 -25.41
N PRO A 52 -0.43 17.20 -26.69
CA PRO A 52 -1.28 16.98 -27.87
C PRO A 52 -2.00 15.62 -27.86
N PRO A 53 -3.12 15.46 -28.61
CA PRO A 53 -3.81 14.17 -28.69
C PRO A 53 -2.90 13.07 -29.25
N ALA A 54 -3.08 11.85 -28.76
CA ALA A 54 -2.26 10.70 -29.13
C ALA A 54 -2.95 9.82 -30.18
N SER A 55 -2.25 9.51 -31.26
CA SER A 55 -2.76 8.64 -32.33
C SER A 55 -2.69 7.15 -32.01
N ASN A 56 -1.79 6.74 -31.10
CA ASN A 56 -1.40 5.35 -30.86
C ASN A 56 -1.52 4.90 -29.39
N MET A 57 -2.28 5.62 -28.57
CA MET A 57 -2.38 5.35 -27.12
C MET A 57 -3.16 4.08 -26.83
N PHE A 58 -2.51 3.01 -26.32
CA PHE A 58 -3.24 1.80 -25.95
C PHE A 58 -4.12 1.99 -24.71
N ARG A 59 -5.27 1.32 -24.70
CA ARG A 59 -6.11 1.19 -23.51
C ARG A 59 -5.42 0.28 -22.50
N MET A 60 -5.31 0.76 -21.27
CA MET A 60 -4.68 0.05 -20.16
C MET A 60 -5.67 -0.91 -19.50
N SER A 61 -5.18 -2.07 -19.05
CA SER A 61 -5.96 -3.06 -18.31
C SER A 61 -5.16 -3.64 -17.14
N TRP A 62 -5.87 -4.18 -16.15
CA TRP A 62 -5.23 -4.77 -14.98
C TRP A 62 -4.41 -6.01 -15.32
N ASP A 63 -3.31 -6.17 -14.57
CA ASP A 63 -2.49 -7.37 -14.54
C ASP A 63 -2.20 -7.78 -13.09
N ALA A 64 -2.70 -8.95 -12.69
CA ALA A 64 -2.57 -9.45 -11.34
C ALA A 64 -1.13 -9.82 -10.96
N ALA A 65 -0.27 -10.20 -11.93
CA ALA A 65 1.13 -10.51 -11.65
C ALA A 65 1.92 -9.23 -11.38
N LEU A 66 1.66 -8.15 -12.12
CA LEU A 66 2.22 -6.82 -11.80
C LEU A 66 1.78 -6.34 -10.40
N ALA A 67 0.50 -6.53 -10.05
CA ALA A 67 -0.02 -6.12 -8.74
C ALA A 67 0.62 -6.91 -7.57
N LYS A 68 0.88 -8.20 -7.75
CA LYS A 68 1.62 -9.03 -6.78
C LYS A 68 3.04 -8.51 -6.57
N THR A 69 3.74 -8.14 -7.63
CA THR A 69 5.07 -7.54 -7.54
C THR A 69 5.03 -6.18 -6.85
N ALA A 70 4.08 -5.32 -7.19
CA ALA A 70 3.88 -4.03 -6.54
C ALA A 70 3.62 -4.19 -5.03
N LYS A 71 2.77 -5.16 -4.64
CA LYS A 71 2.48 -5.47 -3.23
C LYS A 71 3.73 -5.96 -2.49
N ALA A 72 4.49 -6.85 -3.11
CA ALA A 72 5.72 -7.37 -2.52
C ALA A 72 6.77 -6.28 -2.33
N TRP A 73 6.86 -5.31 -3.24
CA TRP A 73 7.78 -4.19 -3.13
C TRP A 73 7.31 -3.14 -2.11
N ALA A 74 6.03 -2.75 -2.17
CA ALA A 74 5.45 -1.76 -1.25
C ALA A 74 5.53 -2.18 0.23
N LYS A 75 5.45 -3.49 0.53
CA LYS A 75 5.65 -4.04 1.89
C LYS A 75 7.00 -3.67 2.51
N LYS A 76 8.00 -3.32 1.70
CA LYS A 76 9.32 -2.92 2.20
C LYS A 76 9.33 -1.50 2.77
N CYS A 77 8.30 -0.69 2.51
CA CYS A 77 8.22 0.70 2.95
C CYS A 77 9.49 1.50 2.63
N LYS A 78 9.97 1.42 1.37
CA LYS A 78 11.15 2.15 0.91
C LYS A 78 10.78 3.04 -0.28
N PHE A 79 11.09 4.32 -0.19
CA PHE A 79 10.95 5.24 -1.32
C PHE A 79 12.12 5.08 -2.31
N LYS A 80 12.16 3.91 -2.95
CA LYS A 80 13.17 3.52 -3.92
C LYS A 80 12.58 2.52 -4.92
N HIS A 81 12.99 2.63 -6.18
CA HIS A 81 12.56 1.71 -7.21
C HIS A 81 13.00 0.26 -6.99
N ASN A 82 12.16 -0.67 -7.45
CA ASN A 82 12.43 -2.10 -7.41
C ASN A 82 13.68 -2.45 -8.24
N SER A 83 14.70 -2.99 -7.57
CA SER A 83 16.00 -3.33 -8.18
C SER A 83 15.91 -4.46 -9.21
N TYR A 84 14.79 -5.18 -9.27
CA TYR A 84 14.60 -6.33 -10.16
C TYR A 84 13.82 -6.01 -11.45
N LEU A 85 13.40 -4.75 -11.66
CA LEU A 85 12.55 -4.33 -12.79
C LEU A 85 13.13 -4.67 -14.18
N LYS A 86 14.45 -4.77 -14.27
CA LYS A 86 15.17 -5.07 -15.53
C LYS A 86 15.60 -6.53 -15.66
N ILE A 87 15.33 -7.38 -14.66
CA ILE A 87 15.77 -8.78 -14.66
C ILE A 87 14.63 -9.68 -15.14
N ARG A 88 14.90 -10.39 -16.24
CA ARG A 88 13.91 -11.29 -16.88
C ARG A 88 13.35 -12.30 -15.89
N GLY A 89 12.02 -12.41 -15.84
CA GLY A 89 11.30 -13.38 -15.01
C GLY A 89 11.30 -13.09 -13.50
N LYS A 90 11.92 -12.00 -13.01
CA LYS A 90 11.93 -11.68 -11.56
C LYS A 90 10.69 -10.91 -11.10
N VAL A 91 10.20 -9.99 -11.94
CA VAL A 91 9.09 -9.10 -11.60
C VAL A 91 7.81 -9.42 -12.38
N HIS A 92 7.94 -10.05 -13.55
CA HIS A 92 6.83 -10.49 -14.38
C HIS A 92 7.32 -11.63 -15.31
N PRO A 93 6.51 -12.65 -15.61
CA PRO A 93 6.90 -13.75 -16.50
C PRO A 93 7.11 -13.32 -17.96
N THR A 94 6.35 -12.31 -18.42
CA THR A 94 6.31 -11.90 -19.84
C THR A 94 6.96 -10.55 -20.12
N PHE A 95 6.90 -9.62 -19.16
CA PHE A 95 7.33 -8.24 -19.38
C PHE A 95 8.72 -8.06 -18.80
N THR A 96 9.66 -7.61 -19.60
CA THR A 96 11.00 -7.20 -19.16
C THR A 96 11.55 -6.20 -20.17
N PRO A 97 11.93 -4.97 -19.75
CA PRO A 97 11.77 -4.41 -18.40
C PRO A 97 10.30 -4.16 -18.02
N VAL A 98 10.06 -3.98 -16.72
CA VAL A 98 8.79 -3.51 -16.13
C VAL A 98 8.97 -2.08 -15.64
N GLY A 99 8.00 -1.20 -15.89
CA GLY A 99 7.99 0.17 -15.40
C GLY A 99 7.48 0.27 -13.98
N GLU A 100 7.73 1.37 -13.28
CA GLU A 100 7.28 1.57 -11.91
C GLU A 100 7.07 3.04 -11.58
N ASN A 101 5.95 3.35 -10.94
CA ASN A 101 5.72 4.61 -10.25
C ASN A 101 5.49 4.35 -8.77
N ILE A 102 5.97 5.26 -7.92
CA ILE A 102 5.82 5.20 -6.47
C ILE A 102 5.22 6.52 -5.99
N TRP A 103 4.20 6.45 -5.14
CA TRP A 103 3.60 7.58 -4.45
C TRP A 103 3.64 7.30 -2.95
N THR A 104 3.98 8.31 -2.17
CA THR A 104 4.04 8.22 -0.72
C THR A 104 3.45 9.47 -0.12
N GLY A 105 2.52 9.31 0.82
CA GLY A 105 1.89 10.42 1.54
C GLY A 105 1.12 9.92 2.75
N THR A 106 0.53 10.81 3.53
CA THR A 106 -0.22 10.42 4.74
C THR A 106 -1.38 9.48 4.36
N ALA A 107 -1.63 8.43 5.14
CA ALA A 107 -2.66 7.45 4.81
C ALA A 107 -4.07 8.06 4.71
N THR A 108 -4.36 9.11 5.49
CA THR A 108 -5.65 9.83 5.46
C THR A 108 -5.94 10.53 4.14
N ILE A 109 -4.91 10.90 3.39
CA ILE A 109 -5.07 11.64 2.14
C ILE A 109 -5.10 10.71 0.92
N PHE A 110 -4.80 9.43 1.11
CA PHE A 110 -4.67 8.51 0.00
C PHE A 110 -6.03 8.26 -0.69
N SER A 111 -6.02 8.46 -1.99
CA SER A 111 -6.95 7.84 -2.92
C SER A 111 -6.18 7.52 -4.20
N VAL A 112 -6.68 6.57 -4.98
CA VAL A 112 -6.10 6.23 -6.29
C VAL A 112 -6.08 7.46 -7.18
N ASP A 113 -7.20 8.18 -7.29
CA ASP A 113 -7.28 9.39 -8.12
C ASP A 113 -6.29 10.48 -7.65
N ARG A 114 -6.08 10.67 -6.34
CA ARG A 114 -5.11 11.65 -5.84
C ARG A 114 -3.67 11.26 -6.19
N ALA A 115 -3.29 10.00 -5.99
CA ALA A 115 -1.94 9.54 -6.29
C ALA A 115 -1.63 9.66 -7.80
N LEU A 116 -2.55 9.21 -8.66
CA LEU A 116 -2.38 9.32 -10.10
C LEU A 116 -2.44 10.78 -10.59
N SER A 117 -3.29 11.63 -9.99
CA SER A 117 -3.29 13.07 -10.31
C SER A 117 -1.94 13.70 -9.98
N GLY A 118 -1.34 13.32 -8.84
CA GLY A 118 0.02 13.75 -8.47
C GLY A 118 1.04 13.38 -9.55
N TRP A 119 1.04 12.12 -10.01
CA TRP A 119 1.90 11.68 -11.11
C TRP A 119 1.60 12.38 -12.43
N PHE A 120 0.33 12.56 -12.78
CA PHE A 120 -0.06 13.18 -14.05
C PHE A 120 0.28 14.68 -14.10
N ASN A 121 0.18 15.39 -12.96
CA ASN A 121 0.43 16.82 -12.87
C ASN A 121 1.89 17.23 -13.16
N GLU A 122 2.82 16.27 -13.21
CA GLU A 122 4.16 16.49 -13.73
C GLU A 122 4.17 16.93 -15.21
N VAL A 123 3.04 16.78 -15.94
CA VAL A 123 2.84 17.36 -17.27
C VAL A 123 3.16 18.86 -17.34
N ASN A 124 2.97 19.59 -16.23
CA ASN A 124 3.26 21.03 -16.15
C ASN A 124 4.76 21.34 -16.29
N SER A 125 5.64 20.36 -16.05
CA SER A 125 7.09 20.46 -16.19
C SER A 125 7.61 19.79 -17.47
N TYR A 126 6.71 19.26 -18.31
CA TYR A 126 7.05 18.49 -19.50
C TYR A 126 6.63 19.19 -20.79
N ASP A 127 7.60 19.48 -21.67
CA ASP A 127 7.35 19.97 -23.02
C ASP A 127 7.36 18.81 -24.01
N PHE A 128 6.17 18.48 -24.55
CA PHE A 128 6.00 17.41 -25.52
C PHE A 128 6.70 17.67 -26.86
N ASN A 129 6.76 18.92 -27.31
CA ASN A 129 7.33 19.25 -28.61
C ASN A 129 8.83 18.98 -28.63
N THR A 130 9.51 19.43 -27.58
CA THR A 130 10.97 19.27 -27.42
C THR A 130 11.38 17.99 -26.69
N ASN A 131 10.43 17.23 -26.13
CA ASN A 131 10.68 16.05 -25.29
C ASN A 131 11.57 16.40 -24.07
N ARG A 132 11.43 17.62 -23.54
CA ARG A 132 12.23 18.13 -22.42
C ARG A 132 11.40 18.14 -21.14
N CYS A 133 12.08 17.83 -20.05
CA CYS A 133 11.55 17.94 -18.69
C CYS A 133 12.36 19.00 -17.94
N THR A 134 11.69 19.93 -17.26
CA THR A 134 12.34 20.97 -16.44
C THR A 134 12.50 20.57 -14.98
N ASP A 135 11.84 19.50 -14.54
CA ASP A 135 11.91 18.97 -13.17
C ASP A 135 11.73 17.44 -13.17
N MET A 136 10.69 16.92 -12.51
CA MET A 136 10.31 15.50 -12.53
C MET A 136 9.14 15.29 -13.50
N CYS A 137 9.32 14.40 -14.48
CA CYS A 137 8.29 14.06 -15.47
C CYS A 137 8.09 12.55 -15.66
N GLY A 138 8.91 11.74 -14.99
CA GLY A 138 8.97 10.30 -15.21
C GLY A 138 7.69 9.58 -14.82
N HIS A 139 6.97 10.08 -13.80
CA HIS A 139 5.70 9.48 -13.41
C HIS A 139 4.62 9.80 -14.45
N TYR A 140 4.55 11.05 -14.91
CA TYR A 140 3.64 11.46 -15.99
C TYR A 140 3.90 10.65 -17.26
N THR A 141 5.14 10.63 -17.77
CA THR A 141 5.46 9.95 -19.03
C THR A 141 5.16 8.45 -18.96
N GLN A 142 5.32 7.80 -17.81
CA GLN A 142 4.93 6.40 -17.63
C GLN A 142 3.41 6.20 -17.64
N VAL A 143 2.64 7.06 -16.97
CA VAL A 143 1.16 7.00 -16.97
C VAL A 143 0.62 7.10 -18.41
N VAL A 144 1.22 7.99 -19.21
CA VAL A 144 0.79 8.24 -20.60
C VAL A 144 1.65 7.53 -21.65
N TRP A 145 2.38 6.48 -21.28
CA TRP A 145 3.21 5.75 -22.24
C TRP A 145 2.34 4.91 -23.18
N ALA A 146 2.32 5.23 -24.47
CA ALA A 146 1.41 4.64 -25.46
C ALA A 146 1.46 3.12 -25.45
N GLU A 147 2.66 2.54 -25.49
CA GLU A 147 2.90 1.10 -25.58
C GLU A 147 2.65 0.33 -24.26
N THR A 148 2.54 1.02 -23.13
CA THR A 148 2.23 0.38 -21.85
C THR A 148 0.72 0.14 -21.75
N TYR A 149 0.31 -1.14 -21.79
CA TYR A 149 -1.10 -1.53 -21.80
C TYR A 149 -1.52 -2.38 -20.58
N LYS A 150 -0.58 -2.77 -19.71
CA LYS A 150 -0.83 -3.46 -18.45
C LYS A 150 -0.37 -2.64 -17.26
N VAL A 151 -1.18 -2.66 -16.20
CA VAL A 151 -0.82 -2.08 -14.90
C VAL A 151 -1.27 -2.99 -13.76
N GLY A 152 -0.48 -3.04 -12.70
CA GLY A 152 -0.88 -3.64 -11.43
C GLY A 152 -0.30 -2.82 -10.29
N CYS A 153 -1.15 -2.50 -9.32
CA CYS A 153 -0.81 -1.60 -8.23
C CYS A 153 -1.06 -2.23 -6.86
N ALA A 154 -0.43 -1.66 -5.83
CA ALA A 154 -0.68 -1.98 -4.43
C ALA A 154 -0.45 -0.75 -3.56
N VAL A 155 -1.23 -0.62 -2.48
CA VAL A 155 -1.01 0.37 -1.44
C VAL A 155 -0.84 -0.33 -0.09
N LEU A 156 0.20 0.05 0.65
CA LEU A 156 0.49 -0.50 1.98
C LEU A 156 0.57 0.62 3.01
N PHE A 157 0.10 0.35 4.22
CA PHE A 157 0.33 1.22 5.36
C PHE A 157 1.76 1.05 5.86
N CYS A 158 2.47 2.17 6.04
CA CYS A 158 3.84 2.21 6.53
C CYS A 158 3.92 3.22 7.68
N ASN A 159 4.34 2.79 8.87
CA ASN A 159 4.54 3.71 10.00
C ASN A 159 5.54 4.81 9.66
N THR A 160 6.62 4.44 8.97
CA THR A 160 7.62 5.31 8.36
C THR A 160 8.00 4.74 7.00
N VAL A 161 8.57 5.56 6.12
CA VAL A 161 9.08 5.11 4.81
C VAL A 161 10.57 5.44 4.73
N GLU A 162 11.41 4.43 4.49
CA GLU A 162 12.84 4.60 4.31
C GLU A 162 13.12 5.50 3.10
N ASN A 163 14.07 6.43 3.22
CA ASN A 163 14.39 7.46 2.22
C ASN A 163 13.27 8.49 1.99
N PHE A 164 12.31 8.59 2.92
CA PHE A 164 11.29 9.65 2.94
C PHE A 164 11.10 10.16 4.38
N PRO A 165 12.11 10.87 4.94
CA PRO A 165 12.10 11.29 6.34
C PRO A 165 10.98 12.30 6.62
N GLY A 166 10.51 12.32 7.88
CA GLY A 166 9.49 13.28 8.34
C GLY A 166 8.04 12.88 8.04
N LEU A 167 7.80 11.79 7.31
CA LEU A 167 6.46 11.25 7.10
C LEU A 167 6.17 10.07 8.03
N PHE A 168 5.03 10.15 8.73
CA PHE A 168 4.51 9.10 9.58
C PHE A 168 3.14 8.65 9.12
N ARG A 169 2.78 7.38 9.41
CA ARG A 169 1.47 6.80 9.07
C ARG A 169 1.15 6.96 7.59
N ALA A 170 2.10 6.57 6.74
CA ALA A 170 2.05 6.74 5.31
C ALA A 170 1.18 5.66 4.64
N ALA A 171 0.50 6.03 3.57
CA ALA A 171 0.13 5.12 2.50
C ALA A 171 1.26 5.14 1.46
N HIS A 172 1.82 3.97 1.18
CA HIS A 172 2.89 3.77 0.21
C HIS A 172 2.32 2.98 -0.98
N PHE A 173 2.09 3.69 -2.08
CA PHE A 173 1.40 3.20 -3.27
C PHE A 173 2.39 2.99 -4.41
N VAL A 174 2.40 1.77 -4.95
CA VAL A 174 3.30 1.37 -6.03
C VAL A 174 2.45 0.84 -7.18
N CYS A 175 2.73 1.29 -8.40
CA CYS A 175 2.17 0.70 -9.63
C CYS A 175 3.31 0.20 -10.51
N ASN A 176 3.20 -1.04 -10.99
CA ASN A 176 4.09 -1.61 -12.00
C ASN A 176 3.40 -1.66 -13.37
N TYR A 177 4.17 -1.44 -14.43
CA TYR A 177 3.70 -1.18 -15.79
C TYR A 177 4.32 -2.15 -16.81
N GLY A 178 3.49 -2.72 -17.68
CA GLY A 178 3.90 -3.72 -18.67
C GLY A 178 3.43 -3.38 -20.09
N PRO A 179 4.34 -3.37 -21.09
CA PRO A 179 5.80 -3.22 -20.96
C PRO A 179 6.19 -1.89 -20.28
N ALA A 180 7.44 -1.76 -19.83
CA ALA A 180 7.94 -0.50 -19.29
C ALA A 180 7.85 0.65 -20.30
N GLY A 181 7.66 1.87 -19.79
CA GLY A 181 7.80 3.10 -20.56
C GLY A 181 9.13 3.79 -20.32
N ASN A 182 9.14 5.11 -20.49
CA ASN A 182 10.25 6.01 -20.17
C ASN A 182 11.56 5.68 -20.91
N TYR A 183 11.45 5.20 -22.15
CA TYR A 183 12.57 5.18 -23.08
C TYR A 183 12.94 6.62 -23.51
N PRO A 184 14.15 6.88 -24.04
CA PRO A 184 14.59 8.23 -24.43
C PRO A 184 13.91 8.71 -25.74
N ARG A 185 12.58 8.80 -25.73
CA ARG A 185 11.69 9.28 -26.79
C ARG A 185 10.39 9.81 -26.17
N LYS A 186 9.55 10.43 -27.00
CA LYS A 186 8.21 10.89 -26.59
C LYS A 186 7.36 9.72 -26.11
N PRO A 187 6.46 9.93 -25.12
CA PRO A 187 5.66 8.86 -24.55
C PRO A 187 4.60 8.31 -25.51
N TYR A 188 4.23 9.06 -26.54
CA TYR A 188 3.25 8.67 -27.55
C TYR A 188 3.46 9.46 -28.85
N GLU A 189 2.78 9.05 -29.92
CA GLU A 189 2.78 9.77 -31.20
C GLU A 189 1.61 10.76 -31.24
N ALA A 190 1.90 12.05 -31.47
CA ALA A 190 0.87 13.05 -31.63
C ALA A 190 0.07 12.83 -32.92
N GLY A 191 -1.25 12.99 -32.86
CA GLY A 191 -2.12 12.88 -34.01
C GLY A 191 -3.58 12.72 -33.61
N ARG A 192 -4.47 12.57 -34.60
CA ARG A 192 -5.89 12.32 -34.34
C ARG A 192 -6.03 11.06 -33.48
N PRO A 193 -6.82 11.09 -32.38
CA PRO A 193 -7.03 9.90 -31.56
C PRO A 193 -7.32 8.65 -32.38
N CYS A 194 -6.60 7.58 -32.03
CA CYS A 194 -6.69 6.28 -32.67
C CYS A 194 -6.31 6.18 -34.16
N SER A 195 -5.79 7.25 -34.80
CA SER A 195 -5.41 7.18 -36.22
C SER A 195 -4.17 6.31 -36.49
N GLY A 196 -3.40 5.98 -35.46
CA GLY A 196 -2.23 5.10 -35.51
C GLY A 196 -2.51 3.68 -35.00
N CYS A 197 -3.77 3.32 -34.68
CA CYS A 197 -4.07 1.97 -34.19
C CYS A 197 -4.02 0.94 -35.33
N SER A 198 -3.29 -0.16 -35.14
CA SER A 198 -3.15 -1.26 -36.10
C SER A 198 -4.35 -2.23 -36.10
N SER A 199 -5.57 -1.77 -36.40
CA SER A 199 -6.87 -2.51 -36.45
C SER A 199 -7.67 -2.67 -35.14
N GLU A 200 -7.31 -1.95 -34.08
CA GLU A 200 -8.04 -1.98 -32.80
C GLU A 200 -9.26 -1.02 -32.81
N THR A 201 -10.31 -1.35 -32.04
CA THR A 201 -11.43 -0.42 -31.80
C THR A 201 -10.97 0.80 -31.03
N CYS A 202 -11.48 1.98 -31.38
CA CYS A 202 -11.24 3.21 -30.65
C CYS A 202 -12.32 3.40 -29.58
N VAL A 203 -11.93 3.44 -28.31
CA VAL A 203 -12.85 3.67 -27.19
C VAL A 203 -12.25 4.74 -26.30
N ASP A 204 -12.97 5.84 -26.11
CA ASP A 204 -12.53 6.99 -25.31
C ASP A 204 -11.13 7.50 -25.74
N ASN A 205 -10.89 7.66 -27.04
CA ASN A 205 -9.58 8.08 -27.59
C ASN A 205 -8.41 7.08 -27.39
N LEU A 206 -8.69 5.82 -27.04
CA LEU A 206 -7.66 4.79 -26.79
C LEU A 206 -7.79 3.62 -27.76
N CYS A 207 -6.65 3.09 -28.24
CA CYS A 207 -6.56 1.86 -29.02
C CYS A 207 -6.83 0.64 -28.12
N GLY A 208 -7.88 -0.14 -28.40
CA GLY A 208 -8.03 -1.44 -27.76
C GLY A 208 -9.39 -2.11 -27.96
N LYS A 209 -9.39 -3.44 -28.13
CA LYS A 209 -10.61 -4.27 -28.07
C LYS A 209 -11.28 -4.14 -26.70
N ILE A 210 -12.58 -3.85 -26.68
CA ILE A 210 -13.41 -4.06 -25.48
C ILE A 210 -13.37 -5.56 -25.18
N LYS A 211 -12.56 -6.00 -24.20
CA LYS A 211 -12.86 -7.27 -23.56
C LYS A 211 -14.05 -6.98 -22.64
N PRO A 212 -15.25 -7.54 -22.89
CA PRO A 212 -16.32 -7.45 -21.92
C PRO A 212 -15.78 -7.92 -20.56
N PRO A 213 -16.21 -7.33 -19.43
CA PRO A 213 -15.80 -7.80 -18.13
C PRO A 213 -16.03 -9.31 -18.13
N ARG A 214 -14.96 -10.11 -17.93
CA ARG A 214 -15.17 -11.54 -17.74
C ARG A 214 -16.17 -11.63 -16.58
N PRO A 215 -17.28 -12.37 -16.74
CA PRO A 215 -18.08 -12.75 -15.59
C PRO A 215 -17.08 -13.26 -14.56
N ARG A 216 -17.10 -12.71 -13.35
CA ARG A 216 -16.37 -13.34 -12.25
C ARG A 216 -16.81 -14.81 -12.30
N PRO A 217 -15.89 -15.79 -12.38
CA PRO A 217 -16.30 -17.17 -12.25
C PRO A 217 -17.19 -17.25 -11.00
N PRO A 218 -18.34 -17.96 -11.05
CA PRO A 218 -19.17 -18.15 -9.89
C PRO A 218 -18.23 -18.53 -8.76
N ARG A 219 -18.26 -17.76 -7.68
CA ARG A 219 -17.53 -18.13 -6.48
C ARG A 219 -17.97 -19.58 -6.21
N PRO A 220 -17.05 -20.55 -6.13
CA PRO A 220 -17.44 -21.92 -5.80
C PRO A 220 -18.37 -21.83 -4.60
N PRO A 221 -19.48 -22.59 -4.55
CA PRO A 221 -20.33 -22.62 -3.37
C PRO A 221 -19.39 -22.79 -2.19
N THR A 222 -19.37 -21.78 -1.32
CA THR A 222 -18.57 -21.82 -0.11
C THR A 222 -18.95 -23.13 0.55
N PRO A 223 -17.99 -24.05 0.81
CA PRO A 223 -18.26 -25.16 1.70
C PRO A 223 -18.95 -24.58 2.93
N PRO A 224 -19.87 -25.31 3.58
CA PRO A 224 -20.38 -24.90 4.87
C PRO A 224 -19.18 -24.42 5.68
N TYR A 225 -19.24 -23.17 6.15
CA TYR A 225 -18.18 -22.62 6.96
C TYR A 225 -18.11 -23.48 8.20
N ILE A 226 -17.22 -24.46 8.16
CA ILE A 226 -16.71 -25.17 9.31
C ILE A 226 -15.59 -24.23 9.76
N PRO A 227 -15.79 -23.47 10.85
CA PRO A 227 -14.71 -22.70 11.41
C PRO A 227 -13.53 -23.68 11.58
N PRO A 228 -12.33 -23.34 11.10
CA PRO A 228 -11.15 -24.08 11.49
C PRO A 228 -11.22 -24.20 13.01
N ALA A 229 -11.00 -25.40 13.56
CA ALA A 229 -10.66 -25.51 14.96
C ALA A 229 -9.57 -24.46 15.17
N GLU A 230 -9.89 -23.49 16.03
CA GLU A 230 -9.09 -22.33 16.31
C GLU A 230 -7.80 -22.85 16.93
N HIS A 231 -6.85 -23.24 16.09
CA HIS A 231 -5.50 -23.48 16.51
C HIS A 231 -4.95 -22.10 16.79
N PRO A 232 -4.71 -21.75 18.06
CA PRO A 232 -4.18 -20.46 18.39
C PRO A 232 -2.77 -20.44 17.83
N HIS A 233 -2.56 -19.76 16.70
CA HIS A 233 -1.21 -19.35 16.33
C HIS A 233 -0.76 -18.38 17.43
N PRO A 234 0.27 -18.71 18.20
CA PRO A 234 0.76 -17.82 19.23
C PRO A 234 1.69 -16.81 18.56
N SER A 235 1.13 -15.87 17.80
CA SER A 235 1.82 -14.61 17.56
C SER A 235 1.57 -13.74 18.79
N CYS A 236 2.26 -14.08 19.87
CA CYS A 236 2.41 -13.19 21.01
C CYS A 236 3.18 -11.97 20.49
N ASP A 237 2.47 -10.89 20.21
CA ASP A 237 3.07 -9.63 19.76
C ASP A 237 3.95 -9.04 20.88
N GLN A 238 4.64 -7.94 20.58
CA GLN A 238 5.52 -7.28 21.55
C GLN A 238 4.75 -6.84 22.83
N TYR A 239 3.43 -6.65 22.72
CA TYR A 239 2.54 -6.39 23.83
C TYR A 239 2.28 -7.63 24.69
N CYS A 240 1.97 -8.77 24.08
CA CYS A 240 1.78 -10.05 24.76
C CYS A 240 3.08 -10.51 25.46
N LEU A 241 4.24 -10.32 24.84
CA LEU A 241 5.54 -10.62 25.45
C LEU A 241 5.82 -9.70 26.65
N SER A 242 5.53 -8.41 26.54
CA SER A 242 5.73 -7.46 27.65
C SER A 242 4.76 -7.74 28.80
N VAL A 243 3.50 -8.06 28.54
CA VAL A 243 2.53 -8.45 29.58
C VAL A 243 2.92 -9.76 30.27
N SER A 244 3.38 -10.76 29.51
CA SER A 244 3.77 -12.07 30.05
C SER A 244 5.04 -12.03 30.90
N ILE A 245 5.95 -11.07 30.64
CA ILE A 245 7.20 -10.91 31.41
C ILE A 245 7.01 -9.95 32.58
N LEU A 246 6.34 -8.81 32.37
CA LEU A 246 6.23 -7.77 33.40
C LEU A 246 5.27 -8.16 34.53
N ARG A 247 4.15 -8.85 34.23
CA ARG A 247 3.18 -9.23 35.29
C ARG A 247 3.77 -10.17 36.35
N PRO A 248 4.46 -11.28 36.00
CA PRO A 248 5.10 -12.13 37.01
C PRO A 248 6.20 -11.39 37.77
N LEU A 249 6.98 -10.54 37.09
CA LEU A 249 8.03 -9.74 37.71
C LEU A 249 7.46 -8.81 38.79
N PHE A 250 6.39 -8.08 38.49
CA PHE A 250 5.72 -7.20 39.46
C PHE A 250 5.10 -7.97 40.63
N LEU A 251 4.58 -9.17 40.41
CA LEU A 251 4.08 -10.04 41.49
C LEU A 251 5.21 -10.49 42.42
N VAL A 252 6.35 -10.89 41.86
CA VAL A 252 7.52 -11.29 42.66
C VAL A 252 8.08 -10.11 43.46
N LEU A 253 8.19 -8.93 42.83
CA LEU A 253 8.69 -7.72 43.49
C LEU A 253 7.75 -7.26 44.62
N SER A 254 6.44 -7.31 44.41
CA SER A 254 5.47 -6.96 45.45
C SER A 254 5.46 -7.95 46.61
N ALA A 255 5.54 -9.27 46.34
CA ALA A 255 5.68 -10.28 47.37
C ALA A 255 6.99 -10.11 48.18
N GLY A 256 8.10 -9.84 47.50
CA GLY A 256 9.39 -9.54 48.14
C GLY A 256 9.33 -8.30 49.02
N ALA A 257 8.68 -7.23 48.57
CA ALA A 257 8.48 -6.02 49.36
C ALA A 257 7.62 -6.28 50.61
N VAL A 258 6.56 -7.07 50.50
CA VAL A 258 5.72 -7.46 51.64
C VAL A 258 6.52 -8.28 52.65
N LEU A 259 7.30 -9.26 52.21
CA LEU A 259 8.14 -10.08 53.09
C LEU A 259 9.22 -9.23 53.79
N LEU A 260 9.86 -8.30 53.08
CA LEU A 260 10.84 -7.39 53.67
C LEU A 260 10.20 -6.48 54.72
N VAL A 261 9.00 -5.96 54.47
CA VAL A 261 8.25 -5.14 55.45
C VAL A 261 7.88 -5.98 56.66
N GLN A 262 7.42 -7.22 56.47
CA GLN A 262 7.09 -8.14 57.57
C GLN A 262 8.30 -8.51 58.42
N GLN A 263 9.46 -8.75 57.80
CA GLN A 263 10.71 -9.01 58.52
C GLN A 263 11.22 -7.78 59.28
N ARG A 264 11.05 -6.59 58.70
CA ARG A 264 11.57 -5.36 59.31
C ARG A 264 10.65 -4.79 60.38
N PHE A 265 9.34 -5.03 60.29
CA PHE A 265 8.31 -4.52 61.19
C PHE A 265 7.36 -5.65 61.66
N PRO A 266 7.85 -6.61 62.45
CA PRO A 266 7.07 -7.79 62.85
C PRO A 266 5.85 -7.46 63.72
N HIS A 267 5.82 -6.28 64.36
CA HIS A 267 4.72 -5.84 65.22
C HIS A 267 3.72 -4.88 64.52
N ALA A 268 3.94 -4.51 63.26
CA ALA A 268 3.09 -3.53 62.56
C ALA A 268 1.72 -4.07 62.11
N PHE A 269 1.46 -5.37 62.28
CA PHE A 269 0.22 -6.02 61.83
C PHE A 269 -0.55 -6.75 62.94
N PHE A 270 -0.16 -6.59 64.21
CA PHE A 270 -1.00 -7.02 65.33
C PHE A 270 -2.17 -6.06 65.44
N TYR A 271 -3.36 -6.55 65.12
CA TYR A 271 -4.62 -5.90 65.44
C TYR A 271 -4.94 -6.18 66.90
N GLU A 272 -5.03 -5.13 67.71
CA GLU A 272 -6.00 -5.08 68.80
C GLU A 272 -7.36 -4.68 68.23
#